data_AF-A0A9P5XAS0-F1
#
_entry.id   AF-A0A9P5XAS0-F1
#
_cell.length_a   1.000
_cell.length_b   1.000
_cell.length_c   1.000
_cell.angle_alpha   90.00
_cell.angle_beta   90.00
_cell.angle_gamma   90.00
#
_symmetry.space_group_name_H-M   'P 1'
#
loop_
_entity.id
_entity.type
_entity.pdbx_description
1 polymer ?
#
loop_
_entity_poly.entity_id
_entity_poly.type
_entity_poly.pdbx_seq_one_letter_code
_entity_poly.pdbx_strand_id
1 'polypeptide(L)'
;MDSSSLTSISKSAMDFSSLTSMPQVTYHTTKYYMEPLVLLVENTFFRVPREYLLQQLPTFLGMFVTDSEGVGSEGATDTKPLTLPDTITASSFRALLQVLYPLDRPAKSEMCLSKDHWIALLELSSLELSRQSAMIRIRRMANEHLVSLLDDDPAHKWNLANKYGVRGWVLPALKKLVRRNRPLGNREFEMLDQETLLKLGAIRESCYPVLHDSDPGRYGYYDNENTTIGHWDIRQQRGQINVDLDSTIFTCPTPSEHSADPVLVPATDSPKRNGEFYVEKVVFQVEDNLYKVSNQPFSQHSPFFRRCFESRGFIKFDHCDPLVIDADVTKTDFECLLRFFFPPKLSGEWEPTSTQWASILRLSEKWGMDEVKSLAAQRMENLNSGDVVTKLRMAQELGIQDWFASGMKMLVTRQEPLSARECQVLKSHHILRVLDLRERAHHRARYLNHRIGSEPVTHIRPERGEIPNNGYDLNTKLIGLF
;
A
#
# COMPACT_ATOMS: atom_id res chain seq x y z
N MET A 1 40.59 117.83 -15.86
CA MET A 1 40.24 117.46 -14.49
C MET A 1 39.59 116.09 -14.58
N ASP A 2 40.20 114.97 -14.32
CA ASP A 2 41.53 114.56 -13.85
C ASP A 2 41.31 113.04 -13.74
N SER A 3 41.86 112.26 -14.65
CA SER A 3 43.18 111.62 -14.55
C SER A 3 43.09 110.25 -13.88
N SER A 4 43.66 109.27 -14.59
CA SER A 4 44.30 108.04 -14.09
C SER A 4 43.37 106.98 -13.46
N SER A 5 43.33 105.73 -13.94
CA SER A 5 44.50 104.93 -14.30
C SER A 5 44.16 103.85 -15.33
N LEU A 6 44.83 103.92 -16.47
CA LEU A 6 45.14 102.77 -17.33
C LEU A 6 46.38 102.09 -16.75
N THR A 7 46.34 100.77 -16.56
CA THR A 7 47.53 99.94 -16.81
C THR A 7 47.12 98.73 -17.64
N SER A 8 47.85 98.58 -18.73
CA SER A 8 47.74 97.57 -19.77
C SER A 8 48.94 96.63 -19.66
N ILE A 9 48.81 95.45 -20.28
CA ILE A 9 49.83 94.44 -20.61
C ILE A 9 50.08 93.45 -19.44
N SER A 10 49.85 92.14 -19.58
CA SER A 10 50.34 91.29 -20.66
C SER A 10 49.40 90.14 -21.05
N LYS A 11 49.38 89.87 -22.37
CA LYS A 11 48.99 88.58 -22.95
C LYS A 11 50.06 87.56 -22.59
N SER A 12 49.70 86.54 -21.82
CA SER A 12 50.38 85.25 -21.83
C SER A 12 49.35 84.20 -22.24
N ALA A 13 49.43 83.80 -23.50
CA ALA A 13 48.77 82.60 -23.98
C ALA A 13 49.49 81.39 -23.38
N MET A 14 48.84 80.63 -22.50
CA MET A 14 49.18 79.23 -22.24
C MET A 14 47.91 78.43 -21.86
N ASP A 15 47.69 77.37 -22.65
CA ASP A 15 47.02 76.11 -22.36
C ASP A 15 45.51 76.03 -22.10
N PHE A 16 44.79 75.90 -23.22
CA PHE A 16 43.59 75.07 -23.34
C PHE A 16 43.94 73.59 -23.23
N SER A 17 44.25 73.10 -22.03
CA SER A 17 44.33 71.65 -21.78
C SER A 17 44.26 71.35 -20.30
N SER A 18 43.06 71.48 -19.71
CA SER A 18 42.59 70.72 -18.53
C SER A 18 41.18 71.19 -18.15
N LEU A 19 40.20 70.93 -19.01
CA LEU A 19 38.82 70.79 -18.52
C LEU A 19 38.73 69.41 -17.88
N THR A 20 39.03 69.35 -16.58
CA THR A 20 38.73 68.19 -15.75
C THR A 20 37.23 67.94 -15.86
N SER A 21 36.85 66.92 -16.63
CA SER A 21 35.48 66.41 -16.66
C SER A 21 35.04 66.15 -15.23
N MET A 22 34.05 66.90 -14.74
CA MET A 22 33.38 66.52 -13.50
C MET A 22 32.90 65.08 -13.66
N PRO A 23 33.13 64.17 -12.70
CA PRO A 23 32.54 62.85 -12.77
C PRO A 23 31.03 63.03 -12.75
N GLN A 24 30.35 62.65 -13.83
CA GLN A 24 28.90 62.54 -13.81
C GLN A 24 28.56 61.47 -12.78
N VAL A 25 28.06 61.90 -11.61
CA VAL A 25 27.57 60.98 -10.60
C VAL A 25 26.26 60.41 -11.12
N THR A 26 26.32 59.20 -11.66
CA THR A 26 25.15 58.43 -12.06
C THR A 26 24.52 57.82 -10.81
N TYR A 27 23.27 58.16 -10.53
CA TYR A 27 22.52 57.59 -9.40
C TYR A 27 21.66 56.42 -9.89
N HIS A 28 21.80 55.26 -9.24
CA HIS A 28 20.89 54.13 -9.47
C HIS A 28 19.54 54.41 -8.81
N THR A 29 18.44 54.22 -9.54
CA THR A 29 17.09 54.33 -8.97
C THR A 29 16.77 53.08 -8.17
N THR A 30 16.62 53.20 -6.85
CA THR A 30 16.43 52.08 -5.90
C THR A 30 15.19 51.21 -6.18
N LYS A 31 14.22 51.70 -6.97
CA LYS A 31 12.96 51.00 -7.28
C LYS A 31 12.99 50.20 -8.59
N TYR A 32 13.84 50.60 -9.55
CA TYR A 32 13.86 50.06 -10.91
C TYR A 32 15.24 49.58 -11.35
N TYR A 33 16.27 49.83 -10.56
CA TYR A 33 17.61 49.28 -10.72
C TYR A 33 17.74 48.05 -9.80
N MET A 34 17.35 46.89 -10.32
CA MET A 34 17.31 45.62 -9.57
C MET A 34 18.59 44.81 -9.80
N GLU A 35 19.17 44.25 -8.75
CA GLU A 35 20.32 43.36 -8.88
C GLU A 35 19.87 41.97 -9.38
N PRO A 36 20.58 41.37 -10.35
CA PRO A 36 20.27 40.01 -10.79
C PRO A 36 20.78 39.00 -9.74
N LEU A 37 19.95 38.00 -9.45
CA LEU A 37 20.32 36.80 -8.72
C LEU A 37 20.35 35.61 -9.67
N VAL A 38 21.49 34.92 -9.75
CA VAL A 38 21.70 33.70 -10.54
C VAL A 38 21.58 32.48 -9.64
N LEU A 39 20.61 31.63 -9.94
CA LEU A 39 20.30 30.39 -9.22
C LEU A 39 20.60 29.19 -10.11
N LEU A 40 21.25 28.17 -9.56
CA LEU A 40 21.46 26.89 -10.22
C LEU A 40 20.52 25.86 -9.58
N VAL A 41 19.64 25.27 -10.39
CA VAL A 41 18.69 24.22 -9.97
C VAL A 41 18.86 23.03 -10.90
N GLU A 42 19.22 21.88 -10.34
CA GLU A 42 19.71 20.73 -11.11
C GLU A 42 20.86 21.18 -12.03
N ASN A 43 20.63 21.21 -13.35
CA ASN A 43 21.60 21.66 -14.36
C ASN A 43 21.11 22.91 -15.12
N THR A 44 20.20 23.69 -14.55
CA THR A 44 19.59 24.86 -15.20
C THR A 44 19.84 26.15 -14.44
N PHE A 45 20.35 27.17 -15.13
CA PHE A 45 20.51 28.52 -14.58
C PHE A 45 19.21 29.32 -14.69
N PHE A 46 18.84 30.01 -13.61
CA PHE A 46 17.74 30.96 -13.55
C PHE A 46 18.27 32.31 -13.10
N ARG A 47 18.00 33.37 -13.87
CA ARG A 47 18.37 34.74 -13.53
C ARG A 47 17.12 35.56 -13.25
N VAL A 48 16.98 36.05 -12.01
CA VAL A 48 15.77 36.75 -11.54
C VAL A 48 16.12 37.99 -10.73
N PRO A 49 15.19 38.96 -10.58
CA PRO A 49 15.41 40.12 -9.72
C PRO A 49 15.58 39.71 -8.25
N ARG A 50 16.74 40.03 -7.65
CA ARG A 50 17.13 39.62 -6.30
C ARG A 50 16.18 40.15 -5.24
N GLU A 51 15.88 41.44 -5.29
CA GLU A 51 15.09 42.13 -4.26
C GLU A 51 13.65 41.63 -4.24
N TYR A 52 13.07 41.33 -5.40
CA TYR A 52 11.71 40.81 -5.49
C TYR A 52 11.60 39.39 -4.94
N LEU A 53 12.57 38.51 -5.25
CA LEU A 53 12.57 37.16 -4.71
C LEU A 53 12.79 37.17 -3.19
N LEU A 54 13.67 38.03 -2.67
CA LEU A 54 13.89 38.22 -1.23
C LEU A 54 12.64 38.75 -0.52
N GLN A 55 11.90 39.67 -1.13
CA GLN A 55 10.65 40.18 -0.56
C GLN A 55 9.56 39.12 -0.50
N GLN A 56 9.44 38.28 -1.54
CA GLN A 56 8.41 37.26 -1.59
C GLN A 56 8.78 36.02 -0.75
N LEU A 57 10.05 35.64 -0.73
CA LEU A 57 10.57 34.43 -0.11
C LEU A 57 11.79 34.66 0.82
N PRO A 58 11.68 35.52 1.85
CA PRO A 58 12.80 35.87 2.74
C PRO A 58 13.43 34.66 3.44
N THR A 59 12.64 33.69 3.91
CA THR A 59 13.15 32.51 4.62
C THR A 59 13.76 31.49 3.65
N PHE A 60 13.22 31.40 2.43
CA PHE A 60 13.74 30.48 1.42
C PHE A 60 15.17 30.86 1.07
N LEU A 61 15.42 32.14 0.79
CA LEU A 61 16.76 32.61 0.43
C LEU A 61 17.66 32.82 1.65
N GLY A 62 17.12 33.21 2.81
CA GLY A 62 17.89 33.39 4.04
C GLY A 62 18.56 32.11 4.57
N MET A 63 18.13 30.92 4.12
CA MET A 63 18.81 29.65 4.41
C MET A 63 20.04 29.40 3.51
N PHE A 64 20.09 30.04 2.33
CA PHE A 64 21.13 29.80 1.33
C PHE A 64 22.08 30.99 1.18
N VAL A 65 21.65 32.20 1.54
CA VAL A 65 22.50 33.39 1.63
C VAL A 65 23.21 33.35 2.99
N THR A 66 24.44 32.85 3.01
CA THR A 66 25.33 33.06 4.16
C THR A 66 25.85 34.49 4.12
N ASP A 67 25.99 35.12 5.30
CA ASP A 67 26.52 36.48 5.47
C ASP A 67 27.99 36.56 5.00
N SER A 68 28.22 36.62 3.69
CA SER A 68 29.51 37.00 3.12
C SER A 68 29.40 38.45 2.65
N GLU A 69 29.59 39.39 3.56
CA GLU A 69 29.87 40.78 3.19
C GLU A 69 31.23 40.83 2.49
N GLY A 70 31.22 40.74 1.16
CA GLY A 70 32.43 40.82 0.34
C GLY A 70 32.12 40.74 -1.16
N VAL A 71 32.88 41.49 -1.96
CA VAL A 71 32.80 41.50 -3.43
C VAL A 71 32.91 40.08 -3.97
N GLY A 72 31.83 39.57 -4.55
CA GLY A 72 31.69 38.16 -4.97
C GLY A 72 30.66 37.38 -4.15
N SER A 73 29.53 38.02 -3.82
CA SER A 73 28.38 37.39 -3.16
C SER A 73 27.86 36.21 -3.99
N GLU A 74 27.49 35.13 -3.31
CA GLU A 74 26.93 33.93 -3.92
C GLU A 74 25.65 34.28 -4.70
N GLY A 75 25.58 33.85 -5.97
CA GLY A 75 24.48 34.20 -6.88
C GLY A 75 24.66 35.50 -7.67
N ALA A 76 25.82 36.18 -7.61
CA ALA A 76 26.05 37.41 -8.38
C ALA A 76 26.40 37.17 -9.87
N THR A 77 26.96 36.00 -10.21
CA THR A 77 27.45 35.68 -11.56
C THR A 77 27.23 34.20 -11.90
N ASP A 78 27.20 33.87 -13.18
CA ASP A 78 27.08 32.48 -13.68
C ASP A 78 28.25 31.59 -13.22
N THR A 79 29.40 32.18 -12.90
CA THR A 79 30.59 31.49 -12.37
C THR A 79 30.51 31.18 -10.89
N LYS A 80 29.56 31.78 -10.16
CA LYS A 80 29.30 31.54 -8.73
C LYS A 80 27.79 31.65 -8.46
N PRO A 81 26.97 30.73 -8.98
CA PRO A 81 25.52 30.74 -8.77
C PRO A 81 25.16 30.31 -7.35
N LEU A 82 23.96 30.69 -6.91
CA LEU A 82 23.37 30.14 -5.69
C LEU A 82 22.73 28.79 -6.01
N THR A 83 23.27 27.70 -5.45
CA THR A 83 22.81 26.33 -5.77
C THR A 83 21.66 25.94 -4.85
N LEU A 84 20.51 25.57 -5.43
CA LEU A 84 19.38 25.05 -4.66
C LEU A 84 19.51 23.54 -4.43
N PRO A 85 18.90 22.99 -3.37
CA PRO A 85 18.96 21.57 -3.07
C PRO A 85 18.40 20.71 -4.19
N ASP A 86 18.97 19.51 -4.36
CA ASP A 86 18.54 18.51 -5.35
C ASP A 86 17.09 18.04 -5.18
N THR A 87 16.42 18.42 -4.09
CA THR A 87 14.99 18.16 -3.85
C THR A 87 14.06 19.00 -4.72
N ILE A 88 14.55 20.14 -5.26
CA ILE A 88 13.77 21.05 -6.09
C ILE A 88 14.16 20.85 -7.54
N THR A 89 13.23 20.39 -8.36
CA THR A 89 13.47 20.20 -9.80
C THR A 89 13.44 21.53 -10.56
N ALA A 90 14.16 21.63 -11.68
CA ALA A 90 14.14 22.83 -12.51
C ALA A 90 12.72 23.13 -13.07
N SER A 91 11.90 22.11 -13.30
CA SER A 91 10.51 22.26 -13.75
C SER A 91 9.61 22.82 -12.65
N SER A 92 9.72 22.33 -11.41
CA SER A 92 8.98 22.85 -10.27
C SER A 92 9.38 24.29 -9.92
N PHE A 93 10.69 24.59 -9.99
CA PHE A 93 11.20 25.94 -9.77
C PHE A 93 10.75 26.91 -10.86
N ARG A 94 10.71 26.48 -12.13
CA ARG A 94 10.14 27.28 -13.22
C ARG A 94 8.66 27.58 -12.98
N ALA A 95 7.87 26.61 -12.54
CA ALA A 95 6.47 26.82 -12.21
C ALA A 95 6.31 27.83 -11.05
N LEU A 96 7.19 27.76 -10.04
CA LEU A 96 7.23 28.73 -8.94
C LEU A 96 7.50 30.15 -9.46
N LEU A 97 8.50 30.31 -10.32
CA LEU A 97 8.81 31.61 -10.93
C LEU A 97 7.67 32.12 -11.82
N GLN A 98 6.94 31.26 -12.52
CA GLN A 98 5.77 31.68 -13.30
C GLN A 98 4.63 32.24 -12.44
N VAL A 99 4.49 31.77 -11.19
CA VAL A 99 3.51 32.29 -10.22
C VAL A 99 4.01 33.58 -9.56
N LEU A 100 5.32 33.68 -9.28
CA LEU A 100 5.93 34.82 -8.61
C LEU A 100 6.16 36.00 -9.56
N TYR A 101 6.60 35.72 -10.78
CA TYR A 101 6.89 36.68 -11.84
C TYR A 101 6.00 36.41 -13.05
N PRO A 102 4.72 36.83 -13.00
CA PRO A 102 3.87 36.79 -14.18
C PRO A 102 4.37 37.86 -15.18
N LEU A 103 5.36 37.50 -16.00
CA LEU A 103 5.88 38.34 -17.09
C LEU A 103 4.78 38.54 -18.12
N ASP A 104 4.46 39.80 -18.41
CA ASP A 104 3.45 40.33 -19.34
C ASP A 104 2.48 39.30 -19.92
N ARG A 105 1.41 39.06 -19.18
CA ARG A 105 0.30 38.25 -19.66
C ARG A 105 -0.90 39.16 -19.91
N PRO A 106 -1.55 39.11 -21.10
CA PRO A 106 -2.84 39.78 -21.26
C PRO A 106 -3.80 39.24 -20.20
N ALA A 107 -4.58 40.13 -19.58
CA ALA A 107 -5.37 39.89 -18.36
C ALA A 107 -6.41 38.73 -18.42
N LYS A 108 -6.46 37.97 -19.52
CA LYS A 108 -7.37 36.83 -19.77
C LYS A 108 -6.68 35.50 -20.08
N SER A 109 -5.35 35.41 -20.15
CA SER A 109 -4.72 34.11 -20.39
C SER A 109 -4.60 33.33 -19.07
N GLU A 110 -5.30 32.20 -19.02
CA GLU A 110 -5.18 31.22 -17.93
C GLU A 110 -3.73 30.75 -17.79
N MET A 111 -3.31 30.49 -16.56
CA MET A 111 -1.98 29.96 -16.29
C MET A 111 -1.95 28.49 -16.73
N CYS A 112 -1.31 28.22 -17.88
CA CYS A 112 -1.15 26.88 -18.41
C CYS A 112 -0.09 26.07 -17.63
N LEU A 113 -0.35 25.84 -16.35
CA LEU A 113 0.41 24.91 -15.53
C LEU A 113 -0.29 23.55 -15.55
N SER A 114 0.48 22.48 -15.74
CA SER A 114 -0.05 21.12 -15.67
C SER A 114 -0.41 20.73 -14.23
N LYS A 115 -1.18 19.66 -14.08
CA LYS A 115 -1.52 19.06 -12.78
C LYS A 115 -0.27 18.81 -11.93
N ASP A 116 0.78 18.23 -12.51
CA ASP A 116 2.02 17.90 -11.79
C ASP A 116 2.76 19.15 -11.31
N HIS A 117 2.76 20.22 -12.10
CA HIS A 117 3.33 21.50 -11.67
C HIS A 117 2.57 22.09 -10.48
N TRP A 118 1.23 22.02 -10.49
CA TRP A 118 0.43 22.47 -9.36
C TRP A 118 0.62 21.62 -8.09
N ILE A 119 0.81 20.30 -8.24
CA ILE A 119 1.16 19.41 -7.12
C ILE A 119 2.51 19.79 -6.54
N ALA A 120 3.52 20.04 -7.39
CA ALA A 120 4.84 20.49 -6.94
C ALA A 120 4.76 21.84 -6.20
N LEU A 121 3.93 22.77 -6.67
CA LEU A 121 3.69 24.04 -5.98
C LEU A 121 2.98 23.85 -4.62
N LEU A 122 2.02 22.93 -4.54
CA LEU A 122 1.37 22.58 -3.28
C LEU A 122 2.39 21.99 -2.29
N GLU A 123 3.29 21.12 -2.76
CA GLU A 123 4.37 20.54 -1.98
C GLU A 123 5.31 21.63 -1.45
N LEU A 124 5.87 22.46 -2.33
CA LEU A 124 6.79 23.55 -1.96
C LEU A 124 6.14 24.52 -0.95
N SER A 125 4.87 24.86 -1.15
CA SER A 125 4.12 25.75 -0.26
C SER A 125 3.72 25.11 1.08
N SER A 126 3.88 23.80 1.22
CA SER A 126 3.55 23.03 2.43
C SER A 126 4.77 22.72 3.31
N LEU A 127 5.98 23.05 2.86
CA LEU A 127 7.22 22.92 3.63
C LEU A 127 7.36 24.02 4.70
N GLU A 128 8.51 24.08 5.39
CA GLU A 128 8.82 25.04 6.47
C GLU A 128 8.66 26.53 6.09
N LEU A 129 8.49 26.81 4.79
CA LEU A 129 8.27 28.12 4.19
C LEU A 129 6.81 28.61 4.28
N SER A 130 5.89 27.77 4.76
CA SER A 130 4.43 27.99 4.76
C SER A 130 3.94 29.26 5.47
N ARG A 131 4.75 29.88 6.35
CA ARG A 131 4.41 31.13 7.05
C ARG A 131 4.54 32.39 6.18
N GLN A 132 5.17 32.30 5.01
CA GLN A 132 5.39 33.45 4.12
C GLN A 132 4.14 33.75 3.29
N SER A 133 3.81 35.03 3.13
CA SER A 133 2.61 35.49 2.42
C SER A 133 2.56 35.01 0.95
N ALA A 134 3.71 34.96 0.27
CA ALA A 134 3.81 34.42 -1.08
C ALA A 134 3.48 32.93 -1.13
N MET A 135 3.94 32.14 -0.14
CA MET A 135 3.66 30.69 -0.07
C MET A 135 2.19 30.42 0.28
N ILE A 136 1.57 31.24 1.13
CA ILE A 136 0.12 31.19 1.38
C ILE A 136 -0.65 31.46 0.08
N ARG A 137 -0.22 32.45 -0.72
CA ARG A 137 -0.83 32.76 -2.02
C ARG A 137 -0.69 31.60 -3.00
N ILE A 138 0.51 31.03 -3.14
CA ILE A 138 0.78 29.88 -4.01
C ILE A 138 -0.07 28.68 -3.58
N ARG A 139 -0.14 28.38 -2.29
CA ARG A 139 -0.95 27.29 -1.74
C ARG A 139 -2.43 27.47 -2.06
N ARG A 140 -2.95 28.69 -1.93
CA ARG A 140 -4.34 29.01 -2.28
C ARG A 140 -4.61 28.78 -3.77
N MET A 141 -3.73 29.28 -4.64
CA MET A 141 -3.86 29.09 -6.10
C MET A 141 -3.76 27.60 -6.49
N ALA A 142 -2.79 26.89 -5.93
CA ALA A 142 -2.65 25.45 -6.13
C ALA A 142 -3.93 24.71 -5.70
N ASN A 143 -4.52 25.09 -4.56
CA ASN A 143 -5.76 24.49 -4.11
C ASN A 143 -6.93 24.76 -5.08
N GLU A 144 -7.08 26.00 -5.55
CA GLU A 144 -8.14 26.40 -6.48
C GLU A 144 -8.07 25.63 -7.81
N HIS A 145 -6.87 25.49 -8.38
CA HIS A 145 -6.67 24.78 -9.66
C HIS A 145 -6.69 23.25 -9.50
N LEU A 146 -6.15 22.70 -8.41
CA LEU A 146 -6.12 21.26 -8.20
C LEU A 146 -7.48 20.65 -7.89
N VAL A 147 -8.44 21.43 -7.35
CA VAL A 147 -9.78 20.93 -7.06
C VAL A 147 -10.45 20.32 -8.29
N SER A 148 -10.35 20.98 -9.45
CA SER A 148 -10.89 20.51 -10.73
C SER A 148 -10.01 19.44 -11.37
N LEU A 149 -8.69 19.62 -11.36
CA LEU A 149 -7.72 18.67 -11.97
C LEU A 149 -7.65 17.31 -11.28
N LEU A 150 -8.08 17.23 -10.02
CA LEU A 150 -8.14 16.00 -9.22
C LEU A 150 -9.56 15.44 -9.10
N ASP A 151 -10.56 16.05 -9.75
CA ASP A 151 -11.94 15.60 -9.54
C ASP A 151 -12.12 14.14 -9.99
N ASP A 152 -11.55 13.74 -11.12
CA ASP A 152 -11.65 12.38 -11.66
C ASP A 152 -10.75 11.34 -10.97
N ASP A 153 -9.85 11.77 -10.09
CA ASP A 153 -8.96 10.89 -9.32
C ASP A 153 -9.12 11.16 -7.81
N PRO A 154 -10.27 10.76 -7.22
CA PRO A 154 -10.56 11.05 -5.83
C PRO A 154 -9.63 10.32 -4.85
N ALA A 155 -9.04 9.19 -5.25
CA ALA A 155 -8.04 8.49 -4.44
C ALA A 155 -6.76 9.34 -4.27
N HIS A 156 -6.24 9.86 -5.37
CA HIS A 156 -5.09 10.77 -5.34
C HIS A 156 -5.43 12.11 -4.67
N LYS A 157 -6.65 12.64 -4.88
CA LYS A 157 -7.14 13.85 -4.19
C LYS A 157 -7.11 13.68 -2.67
N TRP A 158 -7.56 12.52 -2.18
CA TRP A 158 -7.50 12.18 -0.76
C TRP A 158 -6.05 12.06 -0.27
N ASN A 159 -5.19 11.38 -1.03
CA ASN A 159 -3.79 11.18 -0.65
C ASN A 159 -3.05 12.52 -0.47
N LEU A 160 -3.16 13.44 -1.44
CA LEU A 160 -2.57 14.78 -1.37
C LEU A 160 -3.18 15.60 -0.23
N ALA A 161 -4.49 15.47 -0.02
CA ALA A 161 -5.18 16.16 1.06
C ALA A 161 -4.66 15.74 2.44
N ASN A 162 -4.43 14.44 2.64
CA ASN A 162 -3.87 13.92 3.88
C ASN A 162 -2.39 14.28 4.03
N LYS A 163 -1.59 14.11 2.96
CA LYS A 163 -0.15 14.40 2.95
C LYS A 163 0.16 15.87 3.27
N TYR A 164 -0.61 16.80 2.69
CA TYR A 164 -0.35 18.24 2.83
C TYR A 164 -1.34 18.96 3.76
N GLY A 165 -2.29 18.25 4.38
CA GLY A 165 -3.25 18.83 5.33
C GLY A 165 -4.34 19.71 4.71
N VAL A 166 -4.77 19.42 3.48
CA VAL A 166 -5.86 20.14 2.79
C VAL A 166 -7.22 19.56 3.20
N ARG A 167 -7.65 19.85 4.43
CA ARG A 167 -8.86 19.25 5.06
C ARG A 167 -10.13 19.35 4.21
N GLY A 168 -10.30 20.43 3.46
CA GLY A 168 -11.48 20.65 2.61
C GLY A 168 -11.63 19.65 1.46
N TRP A 169 -10.58 18.91 1.09
CA TRP A 169 -10.61 17.92 0.01
C TRP A 169 -10.97 16.51 0.47
N VAL A 170 -10.72 16.21 1.73
CA VAL A 170 -10.82 14.85 2.29
C VAL A 170 -12.25 14.30 2.16
N LEU A 171 -13.23 15.03 2.70
CA LEU A 171 -14.62 14.58 2.68
C LEU A 171 -15.21 14.51 1.26
N PRO A 172 -15.03 15.51 0.37
CA PRO A 172 -15.45 15.41 -1.02
C PRO A 172 -14.85 14.21 -1.77
N ALA A 173 -13.56 13.93 -1.56
CA ALA A 173 -12.88 12.81 -2.19
C ALA A 173 -13.47 11.46 -1.74
N LEU A 174 -13.63 11.26 -0.43
CA LEU A 174 -14.24 10.03 0.10
C LEU A 174 -15.69 9.87 -0.34
N LYS A 175 -16.47 10.95 -0.39
CA LYS A 175 -17.84 10.92 -0.94
C LYS A 175 -17.85 10.42 -2.37
N LYS A 176 -16.95 10.92 -3.23
CA LYS A 176 -16.87 10.48 -4.63
C LYS A 176 -16.47 9.00 -4.71
N LEU A 177 -15.55 8.55 -3.85
CA LEU A 177 -15.18 7.14 -3.74
C LEU A 177 -16.30 6.25 -3.21
N VAL A 178 -17.16 6.72 -2.31
CA VAL A 178 -18.36 5.98 -1.89
C VAL A 178 -19.40 5.98 -3.00
N ARG A 179 -19.56 7.07 -3.76
CA ARG A 179 -20.67 7.24 -4.71
C ARG A 179 -20.46 6.67 -6.11
N ARG A 180 -19.25 6.23 -6.45
CA ARG A 180 -18.96 5.62 -7.75
C ARG A 180 -19.35 4.12 -7.81
N ASN A 181 -19.93 3.70 -8.93
CA ASN A 181 -20.25 2.30 -9.23
C ASN A 181 -19.03 1.36 -9.26
N ARG A 182 -17.84 1.88 -9.61
CA ARG A 182 -16.63 1.08 -9.73
C ARG A 182 -16.15 0.60 -8.36
N PRO A 183 -15.85 -0.71 -8.18
CA PRO A 183 -15.30 -1.23 -6.93
C PRO A 183 -13.94 -0.61 -6.62
N LEU A 184 -13.53 -0.67 -5.35
CA LEU A 184 -12.18 -0.28 -4.94
C LEU A 184 -11.14 -1.14 -5.67
N GLY A 185 -10.12 -0.51 -6.25
CA GLY A 185 -9.08 -1.17 -7.03
C GLY A 185 -7.67 -0.83 -6.54
N ASN A 186 -6.67 -1.25 -7.31
CA ASN A 186 -5.25 -1.05 -6.97
C ASN A 186 -4.91 0.42 -6.75
N ARG A 187 -5.50 1.34 -7.55
CA ARG A 187 -5.29 2.78 -7.39
C ARG A 187 -5.68 3.27 -6.01
N GLU A 188 -6.81 2.80 -5.46
CA GLU A 188 -7.23 3.15 -4.11
C GLU A 188 -6.37 2.45 -3.05
N PHE A 189 -5.96 1.20 -3.29
CA PHE A 189 -5.07 0.46 -2.40
C PHE A 189 -3.70 1.15 -2.23
N GLU A 190 -3.17 1.74 -3.30
CA GLU A 190 -1.89 2.46 -3.28
C GLU A 190 -2.00 3.86 -2.65
N MET A 191 -3.12 4.55 -2.86
CA MET A 191 -3.29 5.95 -2.48
C MET A 191 -3.90 6.16 -1.10
N LEU A 192 -4.78 5.26 -0.67
CA LEU A 192 -5.40 5.32 0.65
C LEU A 192 -4.54 4.53 1.65
N ASP A 193 -4.51 4.98 2.90
CA ASP A 193 -4.00 4.13 3.96
C ASP A 193 -4.95 2.94 4.19
N GLN A 194 -4.41 1.85 4.74
CA GLN A 194 -5.14 0.61 4.94
C GLN A 194 -6.37 0.78 5.82
N GLU A 195 -6.31 1.62 6.85
CA GLU A 195 -7.45 1.86 7.75
C GLU A 195 -8.58 2.57 7.02
N THR A 196 -8.27 3.64 6.29
CA THR A 196 -9.25 4.36 5.46
C THR A 196 -9.85 3.45 4.39
N LEU A 197 -9.04 2.63 3.71
CA LEU A 197 -9.52 1.69 2.69
C LEU A 197 -10.55 0.70 3.25
N LEU A 198 -10.27 0.11 4.42
CA LEU A 198 -11.15 -0.87 5.05
C LEU A 198 -12.45 -0.23 5.54
N LYS A 199 -12.37 0.94 6.19
CA LYS A 199 -13.57 1.67 6.61
C LYS A 199 -14.40 2.12 5.41
N LEU A 200 -13.75 2.56 4.33
CA LEU A 200 -14.42 2.93 3.08
C LEU A 200 -15.12 1.73 2.44
N GLY A 201 -14.48 0.56 2.41
CA GLY A 201 -15.08 -0.70 1.97
C GLY A 201 -16.33 -1.05 2.80
N ALA A 202 -16.22 -1.00 4.13
CA ALA A 202 -17.35 -1.24 5.03
C ALA A 202 -18.51 -0.24 4.81
N ILE A 203 -18.21 1.04 4.55
CA ILE A 203 -19.23 2.04 4.22
C ILE A 203 -19.89 1.70 2.89
N ARG A 204 -19.12 1.35 1.85
CA ARG A 204 -19.64 0.95 0.53
C ARG A 204 -20.55 -0.29 0.62
N GLU A 205 -20.16 -1.31 1.39
CA GLU A 205 -20.99 -2.48 1.74
C GLU A 205 -22.32 -2.06 2.40
N SER A 206 -22.36 -0.94 3.13
CA SER A 206 -23.56 -0.41 3.77
C SER A 206 -24.42 0.49 2.86
N CYS A 207 -23.84 1.05 1.80
CA CYS A 207 -24.44 2.12 1.00
C CYS A 207 -24.93 1.70 -0.40
N TYR A 208 -24.37 0.66 -1.02
CA TYR A 208 -24.80 0.23 -2.35
C TYR A 208 -25.96 -0.76 -2.35
N PRO A 209 -27.03 -0.43 -3.10
CA PRO A 209 -27.81 -1.41 -3.81
C PRO A 209 -27.50 -1.37 -5.32
N VAL A 210 -27.24 -2.52 -5.93
CA VAL A 210 -27.03 -2.62 -7.38
C VAL A 210 -28.38 -2.91 -8.07
N LEU A 211 -28.78 -2.06 -9.01
CA LEU A 211 -29.96 -2.29 -9.83
C LEU A 211 -29.83 -3.61 -10.61
N HIS A 212 -30.84 -4.49 -10.53
CA HIS A 212 -31.34 -5.14 -11.73
C HIS A 212 -32.32 -4.15 -12.36
N ASP A 213 -31.93 -3.48 -13.45
CA ASP A 213 -32.89 -2.87 -14.36
C ASP A 213 -33.44 -4.00 -15.23
N SER A 214 -34.33 -4.80 -14.66
CA SER A 214 -35.10 -5.79 -15.40
C SER A 214 -36.57 -5.48 -15.20
N ASP A 215 -37.05 -4.50 -15.97
CA ASP A 215 -38.42 -4.59 -16.47
C ASP A 215 -38.44 -5.87 -17.35
N PRO A 216 -39.13 -6.96 -16.95
CA PRO A 216 -39.05 -8.25 -17.64
C PRO A 216 -39.63 -8.23 -19.06
N GLY A 217 -40.09 -7.08 -19.54
CA GLY A 217 -40.99 -7.00 -20.68
C GLY A 217 -40.48 -6.33 -21.95
N ARG A 218 -39.29 -5.69 -22.02
CA ARG A 218 -39.02 -4.84 -23.20
C ARG A 218 -37.70 -4.86 -23.94
N TYR A 219 -36.54 -5.12 -23.35
CA TYR A 219 -35.31 -5.25 -24.15
C TYR A 219 -34.32 -6.21 -23.50
N GLY A 220 -34.08 -7.33 -24.15
CA GLY A 220 -33.09 -8.33 -23.73
C GLY A 220 -31.68 -7.77 -23.84
N TYR A 221 -31.03 -7.56 -22.70
CA TYR A 221 -29.59 -7.51 -22.60
C TYR A 221 -29.13 -8.81 -21.96
N TYR A 222 -28.32 -9.56 -22.70
CA TYR A 222 -27.69 -10.78 -22.21
C TYR A 222 -26.63 -10.40 -21.19
N ASP A 223 -26.77 -10.93 -19.97
CA ASP A 223 -25.70 -11.00 -18.98
C ASP A 223 -24.47 -11.64 -19.64
N ASN A 224 -23.48 -10.82 -19.95
CA ASN A 224 -22.18 -11.29 -20.38
C ASN A 224 -21.33 -11.62 -19.14
N GLU A 225 -21.22 -12.93 -18.94
CA GLU A 225 -20.14 -13.70 -18.32
C GLU A 225 -20.21 -13.93 -16.79
N ASN A 226 -20.86 -15.05 -16.46
CA ASN A 226 -20.48 -16.04 -15.44
C ASN A 226 -20.89 -15.83 -13.96
N THR A 227 -22.09 -15.35 -13.67
CA THR A 227 -22.68 -15.57 -12.33
C THR A 227 -24.13 -16.03 -12.47
N THR A 228 -24.35 -17.34 -12.55
CA THR A 228 -25.70 -17.91 -12.51
C THR A 228 -26.22 -17.89 -11.10
N ILE A 229 -27.05 -16.89 -10.84
CA ILE A 229 -27.58 -16.53 -9.54
C ILE A 229 -28.62 -17.57 -9.06
N GLY A 230 -28.23 -18.41 -8.10
CA GLY A 230 -29.10 -19.40 -7.44
C GLY A 230 -30.27 -18.81 -6.62
N HIS A 231 -31.35 -19.59 -6.55
CA HIS A 231 -32.64 -19.28 -5.91
C HIS A 231 -32.52 -19.34 -4.37
N TRP A 232 -33.12 -18.38 -3.66
CA TRP A 232 -33.13 -18.31 -2.19
C TRP A 232 -34.46 -18.82 -1.63
N ASP A 233 -34.41 -19.66 -0.60
CA ASP A 233 -35.61 -20.11 0.14
C ASP A 233 -35.84 -19.24 1.40
N ILE A 234 -37.03 -18.65 1.46
CA ILE A 234 -37.43 -17.55 2.36
C ILE A 234 -37.73 -18.04 3.80
N ARG A 235 -37.78 -19.35 4.04
CA ARG A 235 -38.30 -19.90 5.30
C ARG A 235 -37.33 -19.94 6.49
N GLN A 236 -36.04 -19.62 6.31
CA GLN A 236 -35.04 -19.85 7.38
C GLN A 236 -34.49 -18.62 8.12
N GLN A 237 -34.93 -17.38 7.82
CA GLN A 237 -34.68 -16.14 8.61
C GLN A 237 -33.32 -16.01 9.38
N ARG A 238 -32.19 -16.44 8.80
CA ARG A 238 -30.83 -16.07 9.24
C ARG A 238 -29.94 -15.95 8.00
N GLY A 239 -29.64 -14.71 7.60
CA GLY A 239 -28.97 -14.41 6.34
C GLY A 239 -27.48 -14.71 6.37
N GLN A 240 -27.09 -15.94 6.00
CA GLN A 240 -25.77 -16.15 5.41
C GLN A 240 -25.66 -15.32 4.13
N ILE A 241 -24.51 -14.73 3.85
CA ILE A 241 -24.29 -14.05 2.59
C ILE A 241 -23.94 -15.14 1.56
N ASN A 242 -24.88 -15.51 0.68
CA ASN A 242 -24.63 -16.52 -0.36
C ASN A 242 -24.21 -15.81 -1.66
N VAL A 243 -22.91 -15.59 -1.80
CA VAL A 243 -22.28 -15.19 -3.06
C VAL A 243 -22.03 -16.45 -3.86
N ASP A 244 -22.36 -16.44 -5.15
CA ASP A 244 -21.89 -17.47 -6.07
C ASP A 244 -20.36 -17.33 -6.19
N LEU A 245 -19.67 -18.13 -5.40
CA LEU A 245 -18.21 -18.20 -5.32
C LEU A 245 -17.68 -19.32 -6.22
N ASP A 246 -18.54 -20.05 -6.93
CA ASP A 246 -18.13 -21.21 -7.73
C ASP A 246 -17.41 -20.76 -9.01
N SER A 247 -17.69 -19.54 -9.49
CA SER A 247 -16.92 -18.89 -10.56
C SER A 247 -15.61 -18.24 -10.11
N THR A 248 -15.36 -18.15 -8.79
CA THR A 248 -14.18 -17.49 -8.25
C THR A 248 -13.17 -18.50 -7.71
N ILE A 249 -12.01 -18.59 -8.37
CA ILE A 249 -10.89 -19.42 -7.92
C ILE A 249 -9.97 -18.57 -7.05
N PHE A 250 -9.82 -18.95 -5.78
CA PHE A 250 -8.82 -18.38 -4.89
C PHE A 250 -7.57 -19.25 -4.89
N THR A 251 -6.48 -18.73 -5.46
CA THR A 251 -5.20 -19.44 -5.51
C THR A 251 -4.38 -19.14 -4.27
N CYS A 252 -4.12 -20.17 -3.48
CA CYS A 252 -3.13 -20.18 -2.43
C CYS A 252 -1.72 -20.01 -3.03
N PRO A 253 -0.85 -19.15 -2.45
CA PRO A 253 0.55 -19.08 -2.82
C PRO A 253 1.22 -20.45 -2.62
N THR A 254 2.01 -20.89 -3.60
CA THR A 254 2.79 -22.11 -3.46
C THR A 254 3.90 -21.91 -2.42
N PRO A 255 4.06 -22.83 -1.45
CA PRO A 255 5.27 -22.90 -0.65
C PRO A 255 6.46 -23.28 -1.55
N SER A 256 7.66 -22.82 -1.18
CA SER A 256 8.90 -23.08 -1.91
C SER A 256 9.10 -24.59 -2.11
N GLU A 257 9.40 -24.99 -3.36
CA GLU A 257 9.60 -26.39 -3.74
C GLU A 257 10.66 -27.07 -2.86
N HIS A 258 10.29 -28.17 -2.22
CA HIS A 258 11.23 -29.01 -1.49
C HIS A 258 12.01 -29.91 -2.45
N SER A 259 13.31 -29.95 -2.22
CA SER A 259 14.34 -30.57 -3.05
C SER A 259 14.09 -32.06 -3.33
N ALA A 260 14.37 -32.42 -4.59
CA ALA A 260 14.28 -33.75 -5.16
C ALA A 260 14.85 -34.89 -4.28
N ASP A 261 14.21 -36.05 -4.39
CA ASP A 261 14.66 -37.33 -3.86
C ASP A 261 16.15 -37.59 -4.15
N PRO A 262 16.96 -38.01 -3.16
CA PRO A 262 18.32 -38.46 -3.44
C PRO A 262 18.28 -39.75 -4.26
N VAL A 263 18.96 -39.72 -5.40
CA VAL A 263 19.18 -40.88 -6.28
C VAL A 263 19.97 -41.95 -5.52
N LEU A 264 19.39 -43.14 -5.35
CA LEU A 264 20.04 -44.27 -4.69
C LEU A 264 20.63 -45.26 -5.70
N VAL A 265 21.89 -45.59 -5.48
CA VAL A 265 22.70 -46.60 -6.19
C VAL A 265 22.37 -47.99 -5.60
N PRO A 266 22.22 -49.06 -6.40
CA PRO A 266 21.82 -50.37 -5.89
C PRO A 266 22.97 -51.06 -5.15
N ALA A 267 22.71 -51.53 -3.92
CA ALA A 267 23.63 -52.36 -3.15
C ALA A 267 23.20 -53.84 -3.17
N THR A 268 24.22 -54.70 -3.10
CA THR A 268 24.33 -56.14 -3.39
C THR A 268 23.52 -57.10 -2.51
N ASP A 269 23.29 -58.29 -3.08
CA ASP A 269 22.58 -59.48 -2.55
C ASP A 269 22.90 -59.81 -1.08
N SER A 270 21.98 -59.40 -0.21
CA SER A 270 21.79 -59.91 1.15
C SER A 270 20.28 -60.03 1.39
N PRO A 271 19.81 -60.89 2.32
CA PRO A 271 18.38 -61.02 2.58
C PRO A 271 17.79 -59.67 3.00
N LYS A 272 16.87 -59.14 2.18
CA LYS A 272 16.16 -57.88 2.42
C LYS A 272 15.17 -58.06 3.56
N ARG A 273 15.37 -57.31 4.65
CA ARG A 273 14.39 -57.20 5.74
C ARG A 273 13.17 -56.44 5.23
N ASN A 274 11.97 -56.89 5.59
CA ASN A 274 10.73 -56.24 5.18
C ASN A 274 10.49 -54.99 6.04
N GLY A 275 10.54 -53.80 5.44
CA GLY A 275 10.39 -52.54 6.17
C GLY A 275 9.04 -52.34 6.88
N GLU A 276 7.99 -53.06 6.48
CA GLU A 276 6.66 -52.92 7.07
C GLU A 276 6.45 -53.82 8.31
N PHE A 277 7.10 -55.00 8.33
CA PHE A 277 6.91 -56.02 9.36
C PHE A 277 8.17 -56.31 10.20
N TYR A 278 9.26 -55.57 9.99
CA TYR A 278 10.49 -55.69 10.76
C TYR A 278 10.59 -54.57 11.81
N VAL A 279 10.21 -54.89 13.05
CA VAL A 279 10.16 -53.95 14.17
C VAL A 279 11.52 -53.90 14.89
N GLU A 280 12.15 -52.73 14.90
CA GLU A 280 13.40 -52.47 15.60
C GLU A 280 13.36 -51.08 16.27
N LYS A 281 14.27 -50.83 17.23
CA LYS A 281 14.39 -49.51 17.87
C LYS A 281 15.33 -48.64 17.06
N VAL A 282 14.91 -47.42 16.79
CA VAL A 282 15.70 -46.37 16.12
C VAL A 282 15.97 -45.23 17.10
N VAL A 283 17.17 -44.67 17.06
CA VAL A 283 17.53 -43.42 17.76
C VAL A 283 17.53 -42.28 16.76
N PHE A 284 16.66 -41.30 16.95
CA PHE A 284 16.65 -40.04 16.22
C PHE A 284 17.41 -38.97 16.99
N GLN A 285 18.14 -38.11 16.29
CA GLN A 285 18.70 -36.88 16.85
C GLN A 285 17.98 -35.68 16.22
N VAL A 286 17.37 -34.84 17.06
CA VAL A 286 16.74 -33.56 16.66
C VAL A 286 17.29 -32.48 17.57
N GLU A 287 17.92 -31.46 16.99
CA GLU A 287 18.72 -30.49 17.74
C GLU A 287 19.75 -31.22 18.65
N ASP A 288 19.77 -30.91 19.94
CA ASP A 288 20.64 -31.52 20.95
C ASP A 288 19.99 -32.71 21.69
N ASN A 289 18.85 -33.23 21.21
CA ASN A 289 18.07 -34.27 21.90
C ASN A 289 18.05 -35.60 21.14
N LEU A 290 18.14 -36.71 21.89
CA LEU A 290 18.02 -38.07 21.36
C LEU A 290 16.68 -38.71 21.72
N TYR A 291 16.02 -39.30 20.73
CA TYR A 291 14.72 -39.97 20.89
C TYR A 291 14.83 -41.43 20.45
N LYS A 292 14.61 -42.38 21.37
CA LYS A 292 14.66 -43.81 21.08
C LYS A 292 13.24 -44.40 21.02
N VAL A 293 12.79 -44.77 19.82
CA VAL A 293 11.41 -45.24 19.57
C VAL A 293 11.36 -46.42 18.61
N SER A 294 10.18 -47.03 18.42
CA SER A 294 9.97 -48.06 17.40
C SER A 294 10.01 -47.44 16.01
N ASN A 295 10.70 -48.08 15.05
CA ASN A 295 10.74 -47.67 13.65
C ASN A 295 9.41 -47.92 12.89
N GLN A 296 8.52 -48.74 13.45
CA GLN A 296 7.34 -49.25 12.77
C GLN A 296 6.41 -48.14 12.23
N PRO A 297 5.91 -47.17 13.03
CA PRO A 297 4.99 -46.15 12.52
C PRO A 297 5.61 -45.29 11.41
N PHE A 298 6.91 -45.00 11.51
CA PHE A 298 7.66 -44.28 10.48
C PHE A 298 7.79 -45.11 9.20
N SER A 299 8.07 -46.41 9.32
CA SER A 299 8.19 -47.29 8.16
C SER A 299 6.84 -47.55 7.47
N GLN A 300 5.76 -47.60 8.24
CA GLN A 300 4.40 -47.80 7.75
C GLN A 300 3.88 -46.56 7.03
N HIS A 301 3.96 -45.39 7.67
CA HIS A 301 3.34 -44.19 7.14
C HIS A 301 4.27 -43.30 6.30
N SER A 302 5.60 -43.46 6.35
CA SER A 302 6.53 -42.63 5.57
C SER A 302 7.38 -43.46 4.61
N PRO A 303 7.24 -43.25 3.28
CA PRO A 303 8.11 -43.88 2.30
C PRO A 303 9.55 -43.37 2.44
N PHE A 304 9.75 -42.11 2.85
CA PHE A 304 11.06 -41.53 3.12
C PHE A 304 11.81 -42.33 4.20
N PHE A 305 11.19 -42.52 5.38
CA PHE A 305 11.83 -43.28 6.45
C PHE A 305 11.97 -44.75 6.13
N ARG A 306 10.97 -45.36 5.47
CA ARG A 306 11.06 -46.76 5.01
C ARG A 306 12.31 -46.98 4.16
N ARG A 307 12.52 -46.14 3.14
CA ARG A 307 13.72 -46.19 2.28
C ARG A 307 15.01 -45.94 3.08
N CYS A 308 14.98 -44.98 3.99
CA CYS A 308 16.13 -44.66 4.85
C CYS A 308 16.56 -45.89 5.68
N PHE A 309 15.62 -46.57 6.33
CA PHE A 309 15.88 -47.75 7.14
C PHE A 309 16.32 -48.97 6.31
N GLU A 310 15.72 -49.17 5.14
CA GLU A 310 16.09 -50.26 4.22
C GLU A 310 17.50 -50.08 3.64
N SER A 311 17.92 -48.84 3.36
CA SER A 311 19.23 -48.56 2.74
C SER A 311 20.43 -48.70 3.67
N ARG A 312 20.30 -48.27 4.94
CA ARG A 312 21.42 -48.28 5.91
C ARG A 312 21.45 -49.55 6.77
N GLY A 313 20.37 -50.33 6.77
CA GLY A 313 20.20 -51.48 7.65
C GLY A 313 19.77 -51.05 9.05
N PHE A 314 18.69 -51.65 9.56
CA PHE A 314 18.00 -51.30 10.80
C PHE A 314 18.85 -51.30 12.09
N ILE A 315 20.06 -51.89 12.07
CA ILE A 315 20.94 -52.07 13.24
C ILE A 315 21.81 -50.84 13.55
N LYS A 316 21.95 -49.88 12.62
CA LYS A 316 22.95 -48.80 12.76
C LYS A 316 22.49 -47.53 13.47
N PHE A 317 21.19 -47.35 13.72
CA PHE A 317 20.70 -46.12 14.35
C PHE A 317 20.64 -46.25 15.88
N ASP A 318 21.82 -46.24 16.50
CA ASP A 318 21.98 -46.28 17.96
C ASP A 318 22.45 -44.95 18.55
N HIS A 319 22.87 -44.92 19.82
CA HIS A 319 23.30 -43.67 20.47
C HIS A 319 24.66 -43.16 19.95
N CYS A 320 25.44 -44.01 19.27
CA CYS A 320 26.73 -43.67 18.70
C CYS A 320 26.61 -43.18 17.25
N ASP A 321 25.56 -43.61 16.53
CA ASP A 321 25.25 -43.19 15.16
C ASP A 321 23.73 -42.92 14.98
N PRO A 322 23.18 -41.86 15.61
CA PRO A 322 21.75 -41.58 15.54
C PRO A 322 21.32 -41.09 14.15
N LEU A 323 20.05 -41.30 13.81
CA LEU A 323 19.45 -40.70 12.62
C LEU A 323 19.20 -39.20 12.87
N VAL A 324 20.12 -38.37 12.38
CA VAL A 324 20.04 -36.92 12.46
C VAL A 324 18.93 -36.42 11.54
N ILE A 325 17.95 -35.73 12.12
CA ILE A 325 16.89 -35.04 11.39
C ILE A 325 17.39 -33.65 10.99
N ASP A 326 16.94 -33.17 9.83
CA ASP A 326 17.27 -31.85 9.29
C ASP A 326 17.08 -30.71 10.32
N ALA A 327 17.94 -29.70 10.23
CA ALA A 327 17.99 -28.57 11.17
C ALA A 327 16.76 -27.64 11.13
N ASP A 328 15.87 -27.81 10.16
CA ASP A 328 14.61 -27.07 10.04
C ASP A 328 13.46 -27.69 10.87
N VAL A 329 13.66 -28.87 11.46
CA VAL A 329 12.69 -29.50 12.37
C VAL A 329 13.03 -29.16 13.81
N THR A 330 12.12 -28.45 14.48
CA THR A 330 12.27 -28.15 15.91
C THR A 330 11.98 -29.36 16.78
N LYS A 331 12.61 -29.44 17.96
CA LYS A 331 12.33 -30.52 18.92
C LYS A 331 10.84 -30.60 19.29
N THR A 332 10.17 -29.44 19.40
CA THR A 332 8.75 -29.36 19.76
C THR A 332 7.86 -29.92 18.67
N ASP A 333 8.20 -29.67 17.41
CA ASP A 333 7.44 -30.21 16.27
C ASP A 333 7.61 -31.73 16.21
N PHE A 334 8.83 -32.23 16.41
CA PHE A 334 9.10 -33.65 16.43
C PHE A 334 8.40 -34.37 17.60
N GLU A 335 8.41 -33.77 18.79
CA GLU A 335 7.69 -34.29 19.96
C GLU A 335 6.18 -34.37 19.73
N CYS A 336 5.59 -33.44 18.99
CA CYS A 336 4.17 -33.52 18.61
C CYS A 336 3.89 -34.76 17.76
N LEU A 337 4.75 -35.06 16.78
CA LEU A 337 4.61 -36.26 15.96
C LEU A 337 4.85 -37.54 16.77
N LEU A 338 5.82 -37.53 17.70
CA LEU A 338 6.06 -38.67 18.58
C LEU A 338 4.87 -38.93 19.50
N ARG A 339 4.25 -37.89 20.07
CA ARG A 339 3.04 -38.04 20.90
C ARG A 339 1.85 -38.55 20.09
N PHE A 340 1.79 -38.25 18.80
CA PHE A 340 0.80 -38.80 17.88
C PHE A 340 0.98 -40.30 17.65
N PHE A 341 2.20 -40.77 17.37
CA PHE A 341 2.46 -42.19 17.18
C PHE A 341 2.51 -43.00 18.49
N PHE A 342 2.93 -42.37 19.58
CA PHE A 342 3.13 -42.99 20.89
C PHE A 342 2.38 -42.21 21.98
N PRO A 343 1.04 -42.24 21.97
CA PRO A 343 0.23 -41.52 22.95
C PRO A 343 0.51 -42.02 24.38
N PRO A 344 0.65 -41.12 25.38
CA PRO A 344 0.88 -41.52 26.77
C PRO A 344 -0.33 -42.27 27.32
N LYS A 345 -0.13 -43.48 27.84
CA LYS A 345 -1.21 -44.38 28.33
C LYS A 345 -2.00 -43.84 29.55
N LEU A 346 -1.52 -42.79 30.23
CA LEU A 346 -2.04 -42.32 31.52
C LEU A 346 -2.67 -40.91 31.46
N SER A 347 -2.46 -40.17 30.38
CA SER A 347 -3.33 -39.03 30.07
C SER A 347 -4.60 -39.59 29.43
N GLY A 348 -5.76 -38.97 29.63
CA GLY A 348 -6.95 -39.25 28.82
C GLY A 348 -6.68 -39.08 27.32
N GLU A 349 -7.71 -39.12 26.47
CA GLU A 349 -7.56 -38.86 25.03
C GLU A 349 -6.68 -37.62 24.82
N TRP A 350 -5.45 -37.81 24.29
CA TRP A 350 -4.56 -36.68 24.04
C TRP A 350 -5.18 -35.92 22.88
N GLU A 351 -5.79 -34.78 23.18
CA GLU A 351 -6.39 -33.89 22.20
C GLU A 351 -5.34 -32.85 21.79
N PRO A 352 -4.75 -32.96 20.58
CA PRO A 352 -3.73 -32.01 20.17
C PRO A 352 -4.36 -30.65 19.86
N THR A 353 -3.66 -29.58 20.22
CA THR A 353 -4.07 -28.21 19.87
C THR A 353 -3.92 -27.95 18.37
N SER A 354 -4.50 -26.86 17.86
CA SER A 354 -4.34 -26.45 16.46
C SER A 354 -2.87 -26.29 16.06
N THR A 355 -2.03 -25.76 16.96
CA THR A 355 -0.58 -25.63 16.75
C THR A 355 0.12 -26.98 16.69
N GLN A 356 -0.25 -27.94 17.55
CA GLN A 356 0.31 -29.29 17.54
C GLN A 356 -0.08 -30.05 16.28
N TRP A 357 -1.34 -29.93 15.84
CA TRP A 357 -1.76 -30.48 14.56
C TRP A 357 -1.05 -29.83 13.38
N ALA A 358 -0.78 -28.52 13.42
CA ALA A 358 -0.01 -27.85 12.37
C ALA A 358 1.43 -28.39 12.29
N SER A 359 2.07 -28.70 13.42
CA SER A 359 3.36 -29.39 13.44
C SER A 359 3.29 -30.80 12.84
N ILE A 360 2.27 -31.59 13.20
CA ILE A 360 2.04 -32.92 12.62
C ILE A 360 1.81 -32.82 11.10
N LEU A 361 1.05 -31.83 10.64
CA LEU A 361 0.76 -31.64 9.22
C LEU A 361 2.02 -31.23 8.42
N ARG A 362 2.84 -30.33 8.97
CA ARG A 362 4.12 -29.93 8.35
C ARG A 362 5.08 -31.12 8.23
N LEU A 363 5.23 -31.91 9.28
CA LEU A 363 6.13 -33.07 9.28
C LEU A 363 5.60 -34.23 8.41
N SER A 364 4.29 -34.44 8.40
CA SER A 364 3.69 -35.45 7.52
C SER A 364 3.82 -35.08 6.05
N GLU A 365 3.71 -33.80 5.69
CA GLU A 365 4.03 -33.35 4.33
C GLU A 365 5.51 -33.57 4.00
N LYS A 366 6.41 -33.10 4.87
CA LYS A 366 7.86 -33.19 4.66
C LYS A 366 8.34 -34.62 4.42
N TRP A 367 7.75 -35.58 5.11
CA TRP A 367 8.16 -36.99 5.05
C TRP A 367 7.21 -37.89 4.25
N GLY A 368 6.29 -37.32 3.48
CA GLY A 368 5.37 -38.06 2.60
C GLY A 368 4.43 -39.00 3.34
N MET A 369 3.93 -38.60 4.51
CA MET A 369 2.98 -39.36 5.32
C MET A 369 1.53 -39.03 4.98
N ASP A 370 1.06 -39.45 3.81
CA ASP A 370 -0.23 -39.01 3.23
C ASP A 370 -1.46 -39.28 4.13
N GLU A 371 -1.51 -40.43 4.82
CA GLU A 371 -2.60 -40.76 5.75
C GLU A 371 -2.61 -39.84 6.98
N VAL A 372 -1.42 -39.59 7.54
CA VAL A 372 -1.24 -38.70 8.70
C VAL A 372 -1.56 -37.27 8.31
N LYS A 373 -1.12 -36.84 7.11
CA LYS A 373 -1.44 -35.54 6.51
C LYS A 373 -2.94 -35.36 6.38
N SER A 374 -3.63 -36.35 5.80
CA SER A 374 -5.08 -36.30 5.60
C SER A 374 -5.85 -36.22 6.92
N LEU A 375 -5.45 -37.01 7.92
CA LEU A 375 -6.06 -36.99 9.25
C LEU A 375 -5.80 -35.66 9.98
N ALA A 376 -4.56 -35.16 9.95
CA ALA A 376 -4.20 -33.90 10.57
C ALA A 376 -4.95 -32.72 9.93
N ALA A 377 -5.11 -32.75 8.60
CA ALA A 377 -5.92 -31.78 7.88
C ALA A 377 -7.39 -31.83 8.30
N GLN A 378 -8.00 -33.02 8.33
CA GLN A 378 -9.39 -33.19 8.75
C GLN A 378 -9.62 -32.70 10.19
N ARG A 379 -8.70 -33.03 11.11
CA ARG A 379 -8.80 -32.60 12.53
C ARG A 379 -8.62 -31.09 12.67
N MET A 380 -7.72 -30.48 11.91
CA MET A 380 -7.57 -29.03 11.88
C MET A 380 -8.77 -28.30 11.29
N GLU A 381 -9.40 -28.83 10.26
CA GLU A 381 -10.62 -28.23 9.71
C GLU A 381 -11.71 -28.11 10.79
N ASN A 382 -11.86 -29.16 11.61
CA ASN A 382 -12.81 -29.16 12.72
C ASN A 382 -12.42 -28.17 13.84
N LEU A 383 -11.13 -28.04 14.16
CA LEU A 383 -10.65 -27.16 15.24
C LEU A 383 -10.58 -25.68 14.84
N ASN A 384 -10.20 -25.40 13.59
CA ASN A 384 -9.97 -24.05 13.06
C ASN A 384 -11.22 -23.45 12.39
N SER A 385 -12.35 -24.14 12.45
CA SER A 385 -13.63 -23.66 11.91
C SER A 385 -14.06 -22.27 12.44
N GLY A 386 -13.45 -21.78 13.54
CA GLY A 386 -13.74 -20.46 14.12
C GLY A 386 -12.77 -19.32 13.79
N ASP A 387 -11.50 -19.59 13.43
CA ASP A 387 -10.49 -18.53 13.21
C ASP A 387 -9.99 -18.50 11.76
N VAL A 388 -10.58 -17.59 10.99
CA VAL A 388 -10.29 -17.39 9.57
C VAL A 388 -8.83 -16.98 9.31
N VAL A 389 -8.22 -16.22 10.23
CA VAL A 389 -6.84 -15.72 10.06
C VAL A 389 -5.85 -16.87 10.17
N THR A 390 -6.02 -17.71 11.20
CA THR A 390 -5.20 -18.90 11.40
C THR A 390 -5.36 -19.87 10.23
N LYS A 391 -6.60 -20.09 9.77
CA LYS A 391 -6.86 -20.96 8.62
C LYS A 391 -6.18 -20.48 7.34
N LEU A 392 -6.29 -19.18 7.03
CA LEU A 392 -5.67 -18.59 5.84
C LEU A 392 -4.14 -18.66 5.90
N ARG A 393 -3.55 -18.36 7.06
CA ARG A 393 -2.10 -18.45 7.25
C ARG A 393 -1.60 -19.89 7.06
N MET A 394 -2.23 -20.86 7.72
CA MET A 394 -1.85 -22.26 7.59
C MET A 394 -2.04 -22.78 6.16
N ALA A 395 -3.13 -22.39 5.50
CA ALA A 395 -3.34 -22.74 4.11
C ALA A 395 -2.20 -22.25 3.21
N GLN A 396 -1.71 -21.02 3.43
CA GLN A 396 -0.56 -20.44 2.72
C GLN A 396 0.75 -21.17 3.04
N GLU A 397 1.02 -21.42 4.32
CA GLU A 397 2.24 -22.12 4.76
C GLU A 397 2.32 -23.54 4.18
N LEU A 398 1.18 -24.22 4.06
CA LEU A 398 1.08 -25.61 3.63
C LEU A 398 0.69 -25.78 2.15
N GLY A 399 0.40 -24.69 1.44
CA GLY A 399 -0.06 -24.72 0.05
C GLY A 399 -1.43 -25.38 -0.18
N ILE A 400 -2.29 -25.47 0.85
CA ILE A 400 -3.58 -26.17 0.78
C ILE A 400 -4.64 -25.25 0.17
N GLN A 401 -4.90 -25.43 -1.12
CA GLN A 401 -5.84 -24.61 -1.91
C GLN A 401 -7.26 -24.59 -1.34
N ASP A 402 -7.80 -25.75 -0.96
CA ASP A 402 -9.18 -25.86 -0.47
C ASP A 402 -9.38 -25.10 0.85
N TRP A 403 -8.37 -25.11 1.73
CA TRP A 403 -8.40 -24.35 2.98
C TRP A 403 -8.34 -22.85 2.72
N PHE A 404 -7.50 -22.43 1.78
CA PHE A 404 -7.38 -21.03 1.40
C PHE A 404 -8.69 -20.54 0.80
N ALA A 405 -9.26 -21.28 -0.14
CA ALA A 405 -10.56 -20.98 -0.73
C ALA A 405 -11.66 -20.95 0.35
N SER A 406 -11.72 -21.94 1.24
CA SER A 406 -12.66 -21.96 2.35
C SER A 406 -12.51 -20.73 3.28
N GLY A 407 -11.28 -20.35 3.63
CA GLY A 407 -10.98 -19.14 4.39
C GLY A 407 -11.46 -17.86 3.70
N MET A 408 -11.18 -17.72 2.40
CA MET A 408 -11.65 -16.60 1.58
C MET A 408 -13.18 -16.56 1.50
N LYS A 409 -13.83 -17.72 1.34
CA LYS A 409 -15.30 -17.83 1.38
C LYS A 409 -15.85 -17.33 2.72
N MET A 410 -15.27 -17.71 3.85
CA MET A 410 -15.68 -17.20 5.16
C MET A 410 -15.56 -15.67 5.29
N LEU A 411 -14.49 -15.06 4.74
CA LEU A 411 -14.34 -13.61 4.73
C LEU A 411 -15.42 -12.93 3.87
N VAL A 412 -15.80 -13.52 2.75
CA VAL A 412 -16.85 -12.98 1.89
C VAL A 412 -18.23 -13.14 2.54
N THR A 413 -18.49 -14.25 3.22
CA THR A 413 -19.85 -14.60 3.65
C THR A 413 -20.24 -14.12 5.05
N ARG A 414 -19.28 -13.71 5.87
CA ARG A 414 -19.53 -13.23 7.23
C ARG A 414 -20.11 -11.81 7.28
N GLN A 415 -20.71 -11.43 8.41
CA GLN A 415 -21.31 -10.10 8.58
C GLN A 415 -20.28 -9.02 8.87
N GLU A 416 -19.22 -9.35 9.60
CA GLU A 416 -18.20 -8.39 10.02
C GLU A 416 -17.33 -7.96 8.83
N PRO A 417 -17.06 -6.64 8.67
CA PRO A 417 -16.19 -6.15 7.60
C PRO A 417 -14.76 -6.66 7.78
N LEU A 418 -13.96 -6.53 6.73
CA LEU A 418 -12.59 -6.99 6.72
C LEU A 418 -11.74 -6.27 7.81
N SER A 419 -10.96 -7.03 8.57
CA SER A 419 -10.14 -6.50 9.67
C SER A 419 -8.69 -6.27 9.25
N ALA A 420 -7.99 -5.40 9.99
CA ALA A 420 -6.58 -5.11 9.73
C ALA A 420 -5.69 -6.37 9.87
N ARG A 421 -6.03 -7.29 10.79
CA ARG A 421 -5.29 -8.55 11.00
C ARG A 421 -5.38 -9.48 9.79
N GLU A 422 -6.54 -9.55 9.13
CA GLU A 422 -6.71 -10.36 7.93
C GLU A 422 -5.92 -9.80 6.76
N CYS A 423 -5.88 -8.48 6.63
CA CYS A 423 -5.13 -7.80 5.57
C CYS A 423 -3.61 -7.99 5.70
N GLN A 424 -3.10 -8.31 6.89
CA GLN A 424 -1.68 -8.67 7.07
C GLN A 424 -1.35 -10.05 6.49
N VAL A 425 -2.33 -10.95 6.40
CA VAL A 425 -2.16 -12.30 5.84
C VAL A 425 -2.45 -12.32 4.34
N LEU A 426 -3.31 -11.42 3.86
CA LEU A 426 -3.75 -11.39 2.48
C LEU A 426 -2.89 -10.49 1.58
N LYS A 427 -2.69 -10.92 0.34
CA LYS A 427 -2.14 -10.07 -0.73
C LYS A 427 -3.17 -9.02 -1.16
N SER A 428 -2.71 -7.89 -1.71
CA SER A 428 -3.56 -6.77 -2.13
C SER A 428 -4.73 -7.17 -3.04
N HIS A 429 -4.48 -8.02 -4.05
CA HIS A 429 -5.53 -8.48 -4.96
C HIS A 429 -6.60 -9.35 -4.26
N HIS A 430 -6.23 -10.11 -3.22
CA HIS A 430 -7.17 -10.87 -2.40
C HIS A 430 -8.05 -9.94 -1.55
N ILE A 431 -7.46 -8.91 -0.94
CA ILE A 431 -8.18 -7.89 -0.16
C ILE A 431 -9.22 -7.20 -1.04
N LEU A 432 -8.81 -6.68 -2.19
CA LEU A 432 -9.68 -5.97 -3.12
C LEU A 432 -10.80 -6.88 -3.66
N ARG A 433 -10.47 -8.14 -3.95
CA ARG A 433 -11.47 -9.13 -4.38
C ARG A 433 -12.50 -9.40 -3.30
N VAL A 434 -12.10 -9.53 -2.04
CA VAL A 434 -13.04 -9.74 -0.92
C VAL A 434 -13.93 -8.51 -0.74
N LEU A 435 -13.38 -7.29 -0.75
CA LEU A 435 -14.17 -6.06 -0.63
C LEU A 435 -15.23 -5.96 -1.75
N ASP A 436 -14.84 -6.22 -3.00
CA ASP A 436 -15.74 -6.22 -4.16
C ASP A 436 -16.84 -7.29 -4.04
N LEU A 437 -16.48 -8.54 -3.72
CA LEU A 437 -17.45 -9.62 -3.56
C LEU A 437 -18.43 -9.33 -2.42
N ARG A 438 -17.95 -8.81 -1.28
CA ARG A 438 -18.81 -8.44 -0.14
C ARG A 438 -19.77 -7.30 -0.48
N GLU A 439 -19.29 -6.29 -1.19
CA GLU A 439 -20.11 -5.16 -1.64
C GLU A 439 -21.27 -5.64 -2.53
N ARG A 440 -20.99 -6.54 -3.49
CA ARG A 440 -22.01 -7.16 -4.35
C ARG A 440 -23.00 -8.03 -3.58
N ALA A 441 -22.57 -8.63 -2.48
CA ALA A 441 -23.34 -9.61 -1.73
C ALA A 441 -24.32 -9.01 -0.71
N HIS A 442 -23.85 -8.05 0.09
CA HIS A 442 -24.67 -7.36 1.09
C HIS A 442 -25.79 -6.52 0.46
N HIS A 443 -25.64 -6.19 -0.82
CA HIS A 443 -26.70 -5.62 -1.64
C HIS A 443 -27.95 -6.54 -1.71
N ARG A 444 -27.78 -7.83 -2.00
CA ARG A 444 -28.90 -8.73 -2.34
C ARG A 444 -29.79 -9.09 -1.14
N ALA A 445 -29.19 -9.18 0.05
CA ALA A 445 -29.92 -9.45 1.30
C ALA A 445 -30.89 -8.33 1.69
N ARG A 446 -30.56 -7.06 1.40
CA ARG A 446 -31.44 -5.91 1.69
C ARG A 446 -32.61 -5.79 0.73
N TYR A 447 -32.39 -6.12 -0.55
CA TYR A 447 -33.44 -6.10 -1.58
C TYR A 447 -34.54 -7.14 -1.31
N LEU A 448 -34.18 -8.34 -0.85
CA LEU A 448 -35.14 -9.42 -0.61
C LEU A 448 -35.97 -9.23 0.67
N ASN A 449 -35.41 -8.62 1.73
CA ASN A 449 -36.13 -8.36 2.98
C ASN A 449 -37.27 -7.32 2.83
N HIS A 450 -37.19 -6.40 1.87
CA HIS A 450 -38.22 -5.37 1.64
C HIS A 450 -39.39 -5.84 0.75
N ARG A 451 -39.36 -7.04 0.18
CA ARG A 451 -40.56 -7.61 -0.48
C ARG A 451 -41.61 -8.11 0.52
N ILE A 452 -41.26 -8.20 1.81
CA ILE A 452 -42.13 -8.74 2.87
C ILE A 452 -42.76 -7.60 3.72
N GLY A 453 -42.24 -6.37 3.65
CA GLY A 453 -42.77 -5.19 4.35
C GLY A 453 -43.07 -4.06 3.38
N SER A 454 -44.24 -3.45 3.50
CA SER A 454 -44.91 -2.55 2.56
C SER A 454 -44.31 -1.15 2.38
N GLU A 455 -43.00 -1.00 2.18
CA GLU A 455 -42.41 0.25 1.69
C GLU A 455 -41.38 -0.01 0.59
N PRO A 456 -41.52 0.58 -0.61
CA PRO A 456 -40.52 0.44 -1.65
C PRO A 456 -39.28 1.23 -1.26
N VAL A 457 -38.12 0.57 -1.14
CA VAL A 457 -36.84 1.28 -1.24
C VAL A 457 -36.76 1.82 -2.66
N THR A 458 -37.05 3.11 -2.81
CA THR A 458 -36.86 3.83 -4.07
C THR A 458 -35.37 3.84 -4.37
N HIS A 459 -34.98 3.09 -5.39
CA HIS A 459 -33.73 3.15 -6.15
C HIS A 459 -32.65 4.06 -5.55
N ILE A 460 -31.87 3.59 -4.56
CA ILE A 460 -30.79 4.40 -4.02
C ILE A 460 -29.68 4.43 -5.08
N ARG A 461 -29.51 5.58 -5.74
CA ARG A 461 -28.39 5.83 -6.65
C ARG A 461 -27.35 6.67 -5.93
N PRO A 462 -26.24 6.08 -5.44
CA PRO A 462 -25.16 6.86 -4.84
C PRO A 462 -24.64 7.95 -5.78
N GLU A 463 -24.68 7.70 -7.09
CA GLU A 463 -24.36 8.66 -8.15
C GLU A 463 -25.32 9.88 -8.21
N ARG A 464 -26.57 9.74 -7.76
CA ARG A 464 -27.55 10.84 -7.63
C ARG A 464 -27.59 11.44 -6.22
N GLY A 465 -26.72 10.98 -5.32
CA GLY A 465 -26.64 11.46 -3.94
C GLY A 465 -27.68 10.86 -2.99
N GLU A 466 -28.46 9.88 -3.44
CA GLU A 466 -29.40 9.13 -2.61
C GLU A 466 -28.61 8.11 -1.78
N ILE A 467 -28.79 8.13 -0.47
CA ILE A 467 -28.12 7.24 0.50
C ILE A 467 -29.20 6.78 1.48
N PRO A 468 -29.16 5.53 2.01
CA PRO A 468 -30.20 5.08 2.92
C PRO A 468 -30.32 6.01 4.13
N ASN A 469 -31.51 6.54 4.38
CA ASN A 469 -31.86 7.33 5.57
C ASN A 469 -31.97 6.43 6.82
N ASN A 470 -30.96 5.59 7.07
CA ASN A 470 -30.87 4.80 8.30
C ASN A 470 -30.27 5.66 9.42
N GLY A 471 -30.97 6.71 9.87
CA GLY A 471 -30.68 7.47 11.10
C GLY A 471 -29.31 8.15 11.25
N TYR A 472 -28.35 7.89 10.36
CA TYR A 472 -26.98 8.42 10.36
C TYR A 472 -26.62 8.84 8.93
N ASP A 473 -26.51 10.15 8.68
CA ASP A 473 -26.07 10.72 7.40
C ASP A 473 -24.68 10.15 7.01
N LEU A 474 -24.44 9.94 5.71
CA LEU A 474 -23.13 9.57 5.17
C LEU A 474 -22.03 10.53 5.67
N ASN A 475 -22.36 11.82 5.81
CA ASN A 475 -21.43 12.78 6.40
C ASN A 475 -20.99 12.34 7.80
N THR A 476 -21.92 11.92 8.66
CA THR A 476 -21.62 11.45 10.02
C THR A 476 -20.74 10.20 10.00
N LYS A 477 -21.03 9.23 9.11
CA LYS A 477 -20.21 8.02 8.94
C LYS A 477 -18.79 8.32 8.44
N LEU A 478 -18.66 9.25 7.49
CA LEU A 478 -17.37 9.66 6.94
C LEU A 478 -16.58 10.55 7.90
N ILE A 479 -17.25 11.37 8.71
CA ILE A 479 -16.61 12.18 9.75
C ILE A 479 -16.02 11.29 10.83
N GLY A 480 -16.71 10.22 11.24
CA GLY A 480 -16.17 9.25 12.21
C GLY A 480 -14.96 8.43 11.73
N LEU A 481 -14.48 8.67 10.50
CA LEU A 481 -13.20 8.14 10.02
C LEU A 481 -11.99 8.94 10.55
N PHE A 482 -12.22 10.18 10.99
CA PHE A 482 -11.24 11.16 11.47
C PHE A 482 -11.55 11.53 12.93
#